data_AF-A0A518HDG3-F1
#
_entry.id   AF-A0A518HDG3-F1
#
_cell.length_a   1.000
_cell.length_b   1.000
_cell.length_c   1.000
_cell.angle_alpha   90.00
_cell.angle_beta   90.00
_cell.angle_gamma   90.00
#
_symmetry.space_group_name_H-M   'P 1'
#
loop_
_entity.id
_entity.type
_entity.pdbx_description
1 polymer ?
#
loop_
_entity_poly.entity_id
_entity_poly.type
_entity_poly.pdbx_seq_one_letter_code
_entity_poly.pdbx_strand_id
1 'polypeptide(L)'
;MRIPRFRMTIRRLMLVVAAVALLLGLGLGMTRRRATFLKNAAYHTGRERRHQAAALAMAVFGPTPPTTREEYDRVRIHQERLRDYHERLGKKYGRAAALPWLPVDPDPPPPD
;
A
#
# COMPACT_ATOMS: atom_id res chain seq x y z
N MET A 1 52.58 23.26 -1.08
CA MET A 1 51.33 22.77 -1.71
C MET A 1 50.31 23.90 -1.70
N ARG A 2 49.90 24.40 -2.88
CA ARG A 2 48.92 25.50 -3.00
C ARG A 2 47.50 24.90 -3.01
N ILE A 3 46.72 25.19 -1.97
CA ILE A 3 45.29 24.81 -1.91
C ILE A 3 44.51 25.77 -2.83
N PRO A 4 43.80 25.29 -3.86
CA PRO A 4 43.00 26.14 -4.73
C PRO A 4 41.84 26.74 -3.92
N ARG A 5 41.86 28.06 -3.73
CA ARG A 5 40.78 28.79 -3.07
C ARG A 5 39.59 28.85 -4.02
N PHE A 6 38.64 27.94 -3.84
CA PHE A 6 37.33 28.00 -4.50
C PHE A 6 36.63 29.29 -4.04
N ARG A 7 36.73 30.36 -4.84
CA ARG A 7 35.85 31.52 -4.70
C ARG A 7 34.46 31.12 -5.19
N MET A 8 33.73 30.37 -4.36
CA MET A 8 32.29 30.26 -4.56
C MET A 8 31.69 31.64 -4.31
N THR A 9 31.26 32.32 -5.37
CA THR A 9 30.42 33.50 -5.28
C THR A 9 29.20 33.15 -4.43
N ILE A 10 28.78 34.04 -3.52
CA ILE A 10 27.61 33.86 -2.65
C ILE A 10 26.39 33.29 -3.40
N ARG A 11 26.20 33.68 -4.66
CA ARG A 11 25.18 33.15 -5.57
C ARG A 11 25.20 31.62 -5.74
N ARG A 12 26.38 31.00 -5.87
CA ARG A 12 26.53 29.53 -5.98
C ARG A 12 26.17 28.84 -4.68
N LEU A 13 26.54 29.43 -3.54
CA LEU A 13 26.15 28.92 -2.23
C LEU A 13 24.62 28.94 -2.06
N MET A 14 23.96 30.03 -2.46
CA MET A 14 22.50 30.12 -2.42
C MET A 14 21.82 29.07 -3.31
N LEU A 15 22.35 28.81 -4.51
CA LEU A 15 21.82 27.76 -5.39
C LEU A 15 21.94 26.36 -4.76
N VAL A 16 23.07 26.05 -4.11
CA VAL A 16 23.24 24.77 -3.41
C VAL A 16 22.23 24.63 -2.27
N VAL A 17 22.04 25.68 -1.47
CA VAL A 17 21.06 25.66 -0.36
C VAL A 17 19.65 25.45 -0.89
N ALA A 18 19.27 26.15 -1.96
CA ALA A 18 17.95 25.97 -2.59
C ALA A 18 17.75 24.54 -3.12
N ALA A 19 18.77 23.97 -3.77
CA ALA A 19 18.74 22.59 -4.23
C ALA A 19 18.60 21.58 -3.07
N VAL A 20 19.33 21.78 -1.98
CA VAL A 20 19.23 20.95 -0.77
C VAL A 20 17.84 21.05 -0.15
N ALA A 21 17.29 22.26 -0.03
CA ALA A 21 15.94 22.47 0.50
C ALA A 21 14.87 21.76 -0.35
N LEU A 22 14.97 21.83 -1.68
CA LEU A 22 14.08 21.11 -2.60
C LEU A 22 14.21 19.60 -2.46
N LEU A 23 15.43 19.07 -2.41
CA LEU A 23 15.68 17.63 -2.23
C LEU A 23 15.11 17.12 -0.91
N LEU A 24 15.25 17.87 0.17
CA LEU A 24 14.67 17.53 1.48
C LEU A 24 13.14 17.58 1.44
N GLY A 25 12.55 18.63 0.86
CA GLY A 25 11.09 18.76 0.73
C GLY A 25 10.48 17.61 -0.07
N LEU A 26 11.06 17.29 -1.23
CA LEU A 26 10.60 16.19 -2.09
C LEU A 26 10.86 14.82 -1.45
N GLY A 27 12.04 14.62 -0.86
CA GLY A 27 12.41 13.37 -0.20
C GLY A 27 11.52 13.05 0.99
N LEU A 28 11.29 14.01 1.89
CA LEU A 28 10.41 13.85 3.05
C LEU A 28 8.94 13.67 2.66
N GLY A 29 8.48 14.35 1.61
CA GLY A 29 7.14 14.14 1.06
C GLY A 29 6.95 12.71 0.55
N MET A 30 7.93 12.19 -0.19
CA MET A 30 7.89 10.84 -0.75
C MET A 30 7.97 9.75 0.33
N THR A 31 8.77 9.92 1.38
CA THR A 31 8.84 8.94 2.47
C THR A 31 7.53 8.85 3.24
N ARG A 32 6.88 9.98 3.52
CA ARG A 32 5.55 10.02 4.14
C ARG A 32 4.49 9.33 3.29
N ARG A 33 4.45 9.64 1.99
CA ARG A 33 3.50 9.03 1.05
C ARG A 33 3.72 7.52 0.91
N ARG A 34 4.99 7.08 0.83
CA ARG A 34 5.35 5.66 0.86
C ARG A 34 4.87 4.97 2.13
N ALA A 35 5.03 5.59 3.30
CA ALA A 35 4.58 5.02 4.57
C ALA A 35 3.05 4.80 4.59
N THR A 36 2.27 5.74 4.07
CA THR A 36 0.82 5.59 3.92
C THR A 36 0.45 4.40 3.03
N PHE A 37 1.09 4.26 1.87
CA PHE A 37 0.81 3.14 0.98
C PHE A 37 1.24 1.80 1.56
N LEU A 38 2.36 1.73 2.29
CA LEU A 38 2.76 0.51 3.01
C LEU A 38 1.73 0.13 4.07
N LYS A 39 1.20 1.10 4.81
CA LYS A 39 0.14 0.87 5.80
C LYS A 39 -1.12 0.29 5.15
N ASN A 40 -1.53 0.83 4.01
CA ASN A 40 -2.68 0.31 3.25
C ASN A 40 -2.41 -1.10 2.72
N ALA A 41 -1.24 -1.35 2.13
CA ALA A 41 -0.86 -2.67 1.65
C ALA A 41 -0.88 -3.72 2.77
N ALA A 42 -0.35 -3.37 3.95
CA ALA A 42 -0.37 -4.22 5.14
C ALA A 42 -1.80 -4.48 5.64
N TYR A 43 -2.66 -3.46 5.63
CA TYR A 43 -4.08 -3.60 5.99
C TYR A 43 -4.80 -4.62 5.09
N HIS A 44 -4.64 -4.48 3.77
CA HIS A 44 -5.29 -5.39 2.82
C HIS A 44 -4.71 -6.80 2.88
N THR A 45 -3.40 -6.95 3.06
CA THR A 45 -2.78 -8.28 3.29
C THR A 45 -3.32 -8.94 4.56
N GLY A 46 -3.53 -8.17 5.63
CA GLY A 46 -4.12 -8.68 6.87
C GLY A 46 -5.57 -9.14 6.69
N ARG A 47 -6.37 -8.39 5.91
CA ARG A 47 -7.75 -8.74 5.58
C ARG A 47 -7.84 -9.98 4.70
N GLU A 48 -7.01 -10.07 3.66
CA GLU A 48 -6.87 -11.27 2.81
C GLU A 48 -6.64 -12.52 3.67
N ARG A 49 -5.65 -12.47 4.58
CA ARG A 49 -5.35 -13.58 5.50
C ARG A 49 -6.53 -13.96 6.39
N ARG A 50 -7.32 -12.99 6.85
CA ARG A 50 -8.55 -13.26 7.63
C ARG A 50 -9.60 -13.98 6.79
N HIS A 51 -9.83 -13.56 5.55
CA HIS A 51 -10.77 -14.22 4.65
C HIS A 51 -10.30 -15.64 4.29
N GLN A 52 -8.99 -15.81 4.07
CA GLN A 52 -8.40 -17.13 3.86
C GLN A 52 -8.56 -18.04 5.09
N ALA A 53 -8.33 -17.52 6.29
CA ALA A 53 -8.54 -18.27 7.53
C ALA A 53 -10.01 -18.64 7.76
N ALA A 54 -10.94 -17.73 7.43
CA ALA A 54 -12.37 -18.00 7.51
C ALA A 54 -12.80 -19.10 6.51
N ALA A 55 -12.31 -19.04 5.27
CA ALA A 55 -12.57 -20.08 4.27
C ALA A 55 -11.99 -21.44 4.70
N LEU A 56 -10.78 -21.45 5.26
CA LEU A 56 -10.17 -22.69 5.79
C LEU A 56 -10.97 -23.25 6.97
N ALA A 57 -11.37 -22.39 7.92
CA ALA A 57 -12.20 -22.81 9.04
C ALA A 57 -13.54 -23.41 8.57
N MET A 58 -14.19 -22.81 7.58
CA MET A 58 -15.41 -23.37 6.97
C MET A 58 -15.18 -24.71 6.27
N ALA A 59 -14.01 -24.91 5.65
CA ALA A 59 -13.67 -26.17 5.01
C ALA A 59 -13.36 -27.28 6.01
N VAL A 60 -12.73 -26.95 7.15
CA VAL A 60 -12.28 -27.92 8.16
C VAL A 60 -13.40 -28.28 9.14
N PHE A 61 -14.09 -27.28 9.67
CA PHE A 61 -15.09 -27.47 10.72
C PHE A 61 -16.52 -27.61 10.16
N GLY A 62 -16.69 -27.42 8.85
CA GLY A 62 -17.99 -27.29 8.23
C GLY A 62 -18.67 -25.95 8.58
N PRO A 63 -19.88 -25.70 8.07
CA PRO A 63 -20.66 -24.54 8.48
C PRO A 63 -20.97 -24.57 9.98
N THR A 64 -20.73 -23.47 10.70
CA THR A 64 -21.40 -23.20 11.98
C THR A 64 -22.93 -23.15 11.75
N PRO A 65 -23.78 -23.77 12.60
CA PRO A 65 -25.09 -24.29 12.16
C PRO A 65 -26.27 -23.30 12.27
N PRO A 66 -27.42 -23.56 11.61
CA PRO A 66 -27.64 -24.41 10.44
C PRO A 66 -27.87 -23.55 9.18
N THR A 67 -26.99 -23.68 8.19
CA THR A 67 -27.13 -23.01 6.88
C THR A 67 -27.53 -24.03 5.81
N THR A 68 -28.48 -23.68 4.94
CA THR A 68 -28.81 -24.48 3.75
C THR A 68 -27.59 -24.54 2.82
N ARG A 69 -27.44 -25.59 2.00
CA ARG A 69 -26.33 -25.70 1.02
C ARG A 69 -26.15 -24.43 0.17
N GLU A 70 -27.25 -23.82 -0.27
CA GLU A 70 -27.24 -22.56 -1.02
C GLU A 70 -26.72 -21.37 -0.21
N GLU A 71 -26.97 -21.35 1.09
CA GLU A 71 -26.49 -20.29 1.97
C GLU A 71 -25.01 -20.45 2.26
N TYR A 72 -24.55 -21.70 2.44
CA TYR A 72 -23.13 -22.04 2.52
C TYR A 72 -22.38 -21.58 1.26
N ASP A 73 -22.91 -21.89 0.06
CA ASP A 73 -22.28 -21.51 -1.19
C ASP A 73 -22.22 -19.98 -1.35
N ARG A 74 -23.26 -19.24 -0.94
CA ARG A 74 -23.27 -17.77 -0.93
C ARG A 74 -22.17 -17.21 -0.04
N VAL A 75 -22.05 -17.71 1.19
CA VAL A 75 -21.02 -17.26 2.13
C VAL A 75 -19.63 -17.59 1.59
N ARG A 76 -19.41 -18.80 1.06
CA ARG A 76 -18.12 -19.20 0.48
C ARG A 76 -17.72 -18.29 -0.68
N ILE A 77 -18.62 -18.06 -1.63
CA ILE A 77 -18.37 -17.19 -2.79
C ILE A 77 -18.07 -15.76 -2.34
N HIS A 78 -18.81 -15.23 -1.37
CA HIS A 78 -18.56 -13.90 -0.83
C HIS A 78 -17.18 -13.78 -0.16
N GLN A 79 -16.77 -14.78 0.64
CA GLN A 79 -15.43 -14.82 1.24
C GLN A 79 -14.32 -14.88 0.20
N GLU A 80 -14.50 -15.65 -0.87
CA GLU A 80 -13.57 -15.71 -2.00
C GLU A 80 -13.44 -14.35 -2.71
N ARG A 81 -14.57 -13.70 -2.99
CA ARG A 81 -14.58 -12.35 -3.60
C ARG A 81 -13.86 -11.33 -2.73
N LEU A 82 -14.08 -11.36 -1.42
CA LEU A 82 -13.41 -10.47 -0.47
C LEU A 82 -11.91 -10.74 -0.40
N ARG A 83 -11.50 -12.01 -0.39
CA ARG A 83 -10.08 -12.38 -0.45
C ARG A 83 -9.42 -11.78 -1.70
N ASP A 84 -10.00 -12.03 -2.87
CA ASP A 84 -9.44 -11.58 -4.14
C ASP A 84 -9.44 -10.04 -4.25
N TYR A 85 -10.46 -9.38 -3.71
CA TYR A 85 -10.52 -7.92 -3.59
C TYR A 85 -9.36 -7.38 -2.75
N HIS A 86 -9.15 -7.95 -1.56
CA HIS A 86 -8.08 -7.54 -0.65
C HIS A 86 -6.69 -7.87 -1.22
N GLU A 87 -6.51 -8.99 -1.91
CA GLU A 87 -5.27 -9.32 -2.60
C GLU A 87 -4.91 -8.27 -3.66
N ARG A 88 -5.89 -7.89 -4.51
CA ARG A 88 -5.69 -6.86 -5.55
C ARG A 88 -5.31 -5.51 -4.95
N LEU A 89 -5.98 -5.08 -3.88
CA LEU A 89 -5.66 -3.83 -3.21
C LEU A 89 -4.29 -3.87 -2.51
N GLY A 90 -3.93 -5.00 -1.90
CA GLY A 90 -2.59 -5.21 -1.35
C GLY A 90 -1.50 -5.00 -2.40
N LYS A 91 -1.67 -5.63 -3.58
CA LYS A 91 -0.75 -5.45 -4.72
C LYS A 91 -0.73 -4.02 -5.25
N LYS A 92 -1.90 -3.37 -5.39
CA LYS A 92 -2.02 -1.97 -5.83
C LYS A 92 -1.22 -1.04 -4.92
N TYR A 93 -1.43 -1.14 -3.61
CA TYR A 93 -0.74 -0.30 -2.65
C TYR A 93 0.75 -0.66 -2.47
N GLY A 94 1.12 -1.93 -2.67
CA GLY A 94 2.53 -2.33 -2.75
C GLY A 94 3.25 -1.64 -3.91
N ARG A 95 2.64 -1.57 -5.09
CA ARG A 95 3.19 -0.82 -6.24
C ARG A 95 3.23 0.68 -5.98
N ALA A 96 2.18 1.25 -5.40
CA ALA A 96 2.13 2.66 -5.04
C ALA A 96 3.22 3.05 -4.01
N ALA A 97 3.56 2.15 -3.08
CA ALA A 97 4.65 2.36 -2.14
C ALA A 97 6.03 2.32 -2.82
N ALA A 98 6.20 1.52 -3.87
CA ALA A 98 7.45 1.48 -4.65
C ALA A 98 7.63 2.72 -5.53
N LEU A 99 6.52 3.28 -6.03
CA LEU A 99 6.50 4.43 -6.95
C LEU A 99 5.58 5.55 -6.41
N PRO A 100 5.90 6.18 -5.26
CA PRO A 100 4.99 7.09 -4.56
C PRO A 100 4.71 8.39 -5.32
N TRP A 101 5.49 8.72 -6.35
CA TRP A 101 5.25 9.90 -7.20
C TRP A 101 4.19 9.67 -8.28
N LEU A 102 3.81 8.42 -8.55
CA LEU A 102 2.76 8.13 -9.52
C LEU A 102 1.36 8.38 -8.92
N PRO A 103 0.41 8.85 -9.73
CA PRO A 103 -0.99 8.88 -9.35
C PRO A 103 -1.49 7.46 -9.11
N VAL A 104 -2.41 7.34 -8.16
CA VAL A 104 -3.05 6.06 -7.81
C VAL A 104 -4.54 6.28 -7.99
N ASP A 105 -5.17 5.45 -8.80
CA ASP A 105 -6.61 5.53 -9.03
C ASP A 105 -7.39 5.32 -7.72
N PRO A 106 -8.63 5.81 -7.62
CA PRO A 106 -9.52 5.48 -6.50
C PRO A 106 -9.70 3.98 -6.31
N ASP A 107 -10.03 3.56 -5.09
CA ASP A 107 -10.34 2.15 -4.83
C ASP A 107 -11.73 1.81 -5.39
N PRO A 108 -11.87 0.62 -6.03
CA PRO A 108 -13.19 0.11 -6.36
C PRO A 108 -13.98 -0.17 -5.08
N PRO A 109 -15.33 -0.16 -5.14
CA PRO A 109 -16.14 -0.55 -4.00
C PRO A 109 -15.89 -2.02 -3.63
N PRO A 110 -16.09 -2.39 -2.34
CA PRO A 110 -16.04 -3.78 -1.92
C PRO A 110 -17.13 -4.60 -2.64
N PRO A 111 -16.91 -5.91 -2.84
CA PRO A 111 -17.93 -6.80 -3.38
C PRO A 111 -19.10 -6.98 -2.40
N ASP A 112 -20.32 -7.03 -2.94
CA ASP A 112 -21.56 -7.35 -2.21
C ASP A 112 -21.60 -8.79 -1.68
#